data_AF-A0A846RT33-F1
#
_entry.id   AF-A0A846RT33-F1
#
_cell.length_a   1.000
_cell.length_b   1.000
_cell.length_c   1.000
_cell.angle_alpha   90.00
_cell.angle_beta   90.00
_cell.angle_gamma   90.00
#
_symmetry.space_group_name_H-M   'P 1'
#
loop_
_entity.id
_entity.type
_entity.pdbx_description
1 polymer ?
#
loop_
_entity_poly.entity_id
_entity_poly.type
_entity_poly.pdbx_seq_one_letter_code
_entity_poly.pdbx_strand_id
1 'polypeptide(L)'
;MAAALTVVSVFVLSNASTPLYVEWQREWGFSSGTLTIIFACYMVGLVGTLIVAGGLADRYGRRVVLVPAMVAAIASGALFMLALDVAWLLLARLLAVVAVGGAVTAGMAAVVDVAPSARKRAGSLIASASMVLGAGLGPMLSEITAKTTPTPQLWTFAVVTALGLAALAVSMRLPLARAVQVGSTGERLLRWPMPPRDRRRELLWGAATFGPGITATSFVLSLGPSVLAGPIGVPDPLIAGAVACAMFLLATGIQFAAGSLSTREHLALSSITAVVSMGMLGLAVTVTPWWPVFLAAALFAGTAQGLGQLAGLTLIATRIVPERRAESNAALNISGYVPAGVLPVATGYLADAIGLGNAVIAFATLLGVVAVIALVIVRVSTRDESTERPPAKVADETMQPTTLVIAAHPDLEKSRVNAAWLRALDTEEQITVRALADVRGTDGFDAAAEQRELARHNRIVLQFPFRWYSAPPLLSEWLEVALERGWAYGPGGHALEGKELTIAVSTWSRAHDYVPEGRYGRTMNELTSPYATTAARVGMNYCSGSFVHGVGDLSDTALEDIAREYASWAAGGIFASSSPGTQA
;
A
#
# COMPACT_ATOMS: atom_id res chain seq x y z
N MET A 1 1.00 19.93 14.77
CA MET A 1 1.82 20.90 14.00
C MET A 1 3.26 20.96 14.50
N ALA A 2 3.56 21.19 15.79
CA ALA A 2 4.95 21.23 16.26
C ALA A 2 5.77 19.96 15.90
N ALA A 3 5.22 18.76 16.11
CA ALA A 3 5.89 17.50 15.74
C ALA A 3 6.26 17.44 14.24
N ALA A 4 5.47 18.04 13.35
CA ALA A 4 5.71 18.05 11.91
C ALA A 4 6.99 18.83 11.53
N LEU A 5 7.41 19.81 12.36
CA LEU A 5 8.67 20.53 12.15
C LEU A 5 9.89 19.59 12.12
N THR A 6 9.85 18.48 12.88
CA THR A 6 10.93 17.48 12.88
C THR A 6 11.08 16.78 11.53
N VAL A 7 9.97 16.54 10.83
CA VAL A 7 9.97 15.96 9.48
C VAL A 7 10.35 17.02 8.46
N VAL A 8 9.74 18.20 8.51
CA VAL A 8 10.03 19.29 7.55
C VAL A 8 11.51 19.65 7.58
N SER A 9 12.08 19.96 8.75
CA SER A 9 13.48 20.41 8.90
C SER A 9 14.49 19.43 8.29
N VAL A 10 14.31 18.13 8.52
CA VAL A 10 15.19 17.09 8.00
C VAL A 10 15.06 16.95 6.48
N PHE A 11 13.84 17.04 5.93
CA PHE A 11 13.66 16.98 4.48
C PHE A 11 14.13 18.25 3.75
N VAL A 12 14.07 19.42 4.41
CA VAL A 12 14.72 20.65 3.92
C VAL A 12 16.24 20.43 3.87
N LEU A 13 16.88 19.98 4.96
CA LEU A 13 18.30 19.63 4.99
C LEU A 13 18.68 18.64 3.88
N SER A 14 17.85 17.61 3.70
CA SER A 14 18.13 16.54 2.75
C SER A 14 18.13 17.03 1.29
N ASN A 15 17.45 18.12 0.96
CA ASN A 15 17.32 18.56 -0.43
C ASN A 15 17.90 19.97 -0.69
N ALA A 16 18.23 20.73 0.35
CA ALA A 16 18.81 22.07 0.23
C ALA A 16 20.21 22.09 -0.41
N SER A 17 20.99 21.01 -0.30
CA SER A 17 22.30 20.98 -0.95
C SER A 17 22.24 20.71 -2.45
N THR A 18 21.10 20.24 -2.97
CA THR A 18 20.99 19.70 -4.34
C THR A 18 21.39 20.75 -5.39
N PRO A 19 20.85 21.97 -5.36
CA PRO A 19 21.27 23.02 -6.30
C PRO A 19 22.70 23.52 -6.09
N LEU A 20 23.12 23.64 -4.83
CA LEU A 20 24.46 24.13 -4.47
C LEU A 20 25.59 23.22 -4.96
N TYR A 21 25.30 21.94 -5.24
CA TYR A 21 26.31 21.06 -5.81
C TYR A 21 26.82 21.52 -7.18
N VAL A 22 26.01 22.18 -8.00
CA VAL A 22 26.49 22.73 -9.29
C VAL A 22 27.43 23.91 -9.05
N GLU A 23 27.17 24.71 -8.03
CA GLU A 23 28.05 25.82 -7.63
C GLU A 23 29.39 25.28 -7.11
N TRP A 24 29.36 24.35 -6.15
CA TRP A 24 30.57 23.68 -5.67
C TRP A 24 31.32 22.94 -6.78
N GLN A 25 30.59 22.35 -7.73
CA GLN A 25 31.22 21.70 -8.89
C GLN A 25 32.00 22.71 -9.74
N ARG A 26 31.44 23.90 -9.98
CA ARG A 26 32.09 24.97 -10.72
C ARG A 26 33.26 25.58 -9.97
N GLU A 27 33.11 25.81 -8.66
CA GLU A 27 34.14 26.42 -7.81
C GLU A 27 35.32 25.48 -7.55
N TRP A 28 35.04 24.22 -7.24
CA TRP A 28 36.06 23.24 -6.85
C TRP A 28 36.51 22.35 -8.01
N GLY A 29 35.82 22.40 -9.15
CA GLY A 29 36.23 21.74 -10.40
C GLY A 29 36.13 20.22 -10.39
N PHE A 30 35.27 19.62 -9.55
CA PHE A 30 35.11 18.15 -9.52
C PHE A 30 34.22 17.63 -10.66
N SER A 31 34.38 16.35 -11.01
CA SER A 31 33.73 15.75 -12.19
C SER A 31 32.22 15.47 -11.99
N SER A 32 31.47 15.26 -13.08
CA SER A 32 30.04 14.90 -13.01
C SER A 32 29.84 13.51 -12.38
N GLY A 33 30.80 12.60 -12.57
CA GLY A 33 30.88 11.35 -11.82
C GLY A 33 30.99 11.57 -10.30
N THR A 34 31.80 12.52 -9.86
CA THR A 34 31.93 12.84 -8.42
C THR A 34 30.63 13.43 -7.85
N LEU A 35 29.98 14.34 -8.59
CA LEU A 35 28.67 14.88 -8.24
C LEU A 35 27.64 13.77 -7.97
N THR A 36 27.58 12.81 -8.88
CA THR A 36 26.63 11.69 -8.80
C THR A 36 26.99 10.69 -7.70
N ILE A 37 28.28 10.51 -7.35
CA ILE A 37 28.69 9.74 -6.16
C ILE A 37 28.14 10.36 -4.88
N ILE A 38 28.19 11.69 -4.74
CA ILE A 38 27.65 12.37 -3.55
C ILE A 38 26.15 12.05 -3.39
N PHE A 39 25.40 12.01 -4.49
CA PHE A 39 24.00 11.57 -4.49
C PHE A 39 23.83 10.07 -4.23
N ALA A 40 24.68 9.20 -4.79
CA ALA A 40 24.57 7.76 -4.57
C ALA A 40 24.87 7.36 -3.12
N CYS A 41 25.78 8.05 -2.43
CA CYS A 41 26.04 7.86 -1.00
C CYS A 41 24.78 8.03 -0.15
N TYR A 42 23.86 8.90 -0.56
CA TYR A 42 22.57 9.06 0.09
C TYR A 42 21.74 7.77 0.07
N MET A 43 21.66 7.10 -1.09
CA MET A 43 20.89 5.85 -1.25
C MET A 43 21.47 4.71 -0.40
N VAL A 44 22.80 4.59 -0.34
CA VAL A 44 23.49 3.57 0.47
C VAL A 44 23.20 3.78 1.96
N GLY A 45 23.35 5.00 2.44
CA GLY A 45 23.05 5.31 3.84
C GLY A 45 21.58 5.08 4.19
N LEU A 46 20.65 5.35 3.24
CA LEU A 46 19.22 5.30 3.50
C LEU A 46 18.79 3.85 3.73
N VAL A 47 19.30 2.93 2.92
CA VAL A 47 19.14 1.49 3.11
C VAL A 47 19.65 1.06 4.50
N GLY A 48 20.86 1.48 4.87
CA GLY A 48 21.44 1.13 6.18
C GLY A 48 20.60 1.65 7.35
N THR A 49 20.10 2.88 7.24
CA THR A 49 19.37 3.54 8.33
C THR A 49 17.95 2.97 8.47
N LEU A 50 17.27 2.64 7.36
CA LEU A 50 15.94 2.02 7.40
C LEU A 50 15.93 0.65 8.09
N ILE A 51 17.03 -0.13 7.97
CA ILE A 51 17.16 -1.43 8.64
C ILE A 51 17.27 -1.26 10.16
N VAL A 52 17.98 -0.23 10.63
CA VAL A 52 18.31 -0.07 12.06
C VAL A 52 17.26 0.78 12.80
N ALA A 53 16.80 1.87 12.19
CA ALA A 53 15.99 2.88 12.87
C ALA A 53 14.60 2.37 13.28
N GLY A 54 13.98 1.50 12.47
CA GLY A 54 12.67 0.92 12.78
C GLY A 54 12.71 0.06 14.04
N GLY A 55 13.62 -0.92 14.09
CA GLY A 55 13.78 -1.78 15.26
C GLY A 55 14.19 -1.03 16.52
N LEU A 56 14.98 0.04 16.38
CA LEU A 56 15.39 0.88 17.51
C LEU A 56 14.22 1.71 18.06
N ALA A 57 13.36 2.24 17.18
CA ALA A 57 12.20 3.05 17.55
C ALA A 57 11.14 2.20 18.27
N ASP A 58 10.93 0.98 17.81
CA ASP A 58 9.97 0.04 18.39
C ASP A 58 10.44 -0.48 19.76
N ARG A 59 11.76 -0.72 19.93
CA ARG A 59 12.32 -1.30 21.17
C ARG A 59 12.57 -0.27 22.29
N TYR A 60 13.12 0.88 21.95
CA TYR A 60 13.54 1.89 22.94
C TYR A 60 12.63 3.12 22.98
N GLY A 61 11.61 3.15 22.13
CA GLY A 61 10.68 4.24 22.00
C GLY A 61 11.18 5.34 21.06
N ARG A 62 10.23 6.11 20.53
CA ARG A 62 10.46 7.06 19.44
C ARG A 62 11.44 8.18 19.78
N ARG A 63 11.46 8.62 21.04
CA ARG A 63 12.36 9.70 21.49
C ARG A 63 13.84 9.32 21.40
N VAL A 64 14.19 8.05 21.61
CA VAL A 64 15.56 7.54 21.54
C VAL A 64 16.12 7.56 20.12
N VAL A 65 15.25 7.49 19.11
CA VAL A 65 15.64 7.59 17.70
C VAL A 65 15.55 9.03 17.19
N LEU A 66 14.50 9.75 17.57
CA LEU A 66 14.22 11.09 17.04
C LEU A 66 15.26 12.13 17.49
N VAL A 67 15.68 12.11 18.77
CA VAL A 67 16.64 13.12 19.28
C VAL A 67 18.02 12.98 18.63
N PRO A 68 18.66 11.79 18.57
CA PRO A 68 19.91 11.62 17.83
C PRO A 68 19.79 11.97 16.35
N ALA A 69 18.66 11.68 15.71
CA ALA A 69 18.41 12.09 14.32
C ALA A 69 18.43 13.61 14.15
N MET A 70 17.85 14.37 15.07
CA MET A 70 17.91 15.85 15.04
C MET A 70 19.34 16.36 15.29
N VAL A 71 20.11 15.71 16.17
CA VAL A 71 21.53 16.06 16.39
C VAL A 71 22.35 15.80 15.14
N ALA A 72 22.15 14.65 14.47
CA ALA A 72 22.78 14.33 13.20
C ALA A 72 22.40 15.34 12.10
N ALA A 73 21.15 15.81 12.07
CA ALA A 73 20.71 16.86 11.15
C ALA A 73 21.46 18.18 11.36
N ILE A 74 21.62 18.61 12.61
CA ILE A 74 22.35 19.83 12.97
C ILE A 74 23.83 19.70 12.61
N ALA A 75 24.46 18.57 12.94
CA ALA A 75 25.85 18.30 12.59
C ALA A 75 26.06 18.28 11.07
N SER A 76 25.15 17.63 10.32
CA SER A 76 25.15 17.65 8.86
C SER A 76 25.02 19.07 8.29
N GLY A 77 24.09 19.88 8.81
CA GLY A 77 23.92 21.28 8.43
C GLY A 77 25.19 22.09 8.68
N ALA A 78 25.85 21.91 9.82
CA ALA A 78 27.12 22.58 10.12
C ALA A 78 28.26 22.14 9.19
N LEU A 79 28.35 20.84 8.86
CA LEU A 79 29.34 20.34 7.91
C LEU A 79 29.13 20.91 6.50
N PHE A 80 27.88 20.98 6.02
CA PHE A 80 27.58 21.63 4.74
C PHE A 80 27.86 23.13 4.77
N MET A 81 27.54 23.80 5.88
CA MET A 81 27.79 25.23 6.06
C MET A 81 29.28 25.56 5.97
N LEU A 82 30.15 24.68 6.49
CA LEU A 82 31.59 24.86 6.57
C LEU A 82 32.37 24.03 5.53
N ALA A 83 31.69 23.45 4.56
CA ALA A 83 32.32 22.55 3.59
C ALA A 83 33.41 23.26 2.78
N LEU A 84 34.59 22.63 2.72
CA LEU A 84 35.76 23.13 1.99
C LEU A 84 36.12 22.25 0.79
N ASP A 85 35.68 20.99 0.81
CA ASP A 85 35.97 20.01 -0.23
C ASP A 85 34.87 18.93 -0.28
N VAL A 86 35.01 18.00 -1.22
CA VAL A 86 34.06 16.91 -1.46
C VAL A 86 33.93 15.96 -0.26
N ALA A 87 34.98 15.74 0.53
CA ALA A 87 34.92 14.84 1.69
C ALA A 87 33.98 15.39 2.77
N TRP A 88 33.94 16.72 2.97
CA TRP A 88 32.95 17.37 3.83
C TRP A 88 31.52 17.12 3.35
N LEU A 89 31.28 17.22 2.02
CA LEU A 89 29.96 16.97 1.43
C LEU A 89 29.51 15.52 1.63
N LEU A 90 30.41 14.55 1.47
CA LEU A 90 30.14 13.13 1.69
C LEU A 90 29.82 12.85 3.16
N LEU A 91 30.61 13.37 4.08
CA LEU A 91 30.38 13.20 5.53
C LEU A 91 29.07 13.87 5.96
N ALA A 92 28.82 15.08 5.48
CA ALA A 92 27.56 15.79 5.70
C ALA A 92 26.37 14.98 5.18
N ARG A 93 26.51 14.30 4.02
CA ARG A 93 25.45 13.44 3.49
C ARG A 93 25.20 12.20 4.31
N LEU A 94 26.24 11.51 4.76
CA LEU A 94 26.05 10.33 5.62
C LEU A 94 25.27 10.68 6.90
N LEU A 95 25.56 11.83 7.52
CA LEU A 95 24.80 12.30 8.68
C LEU A 95 23.37 12.75 8.34
N ALA A 96 23.17 13.43 7.20
CA ALA A 96 21.83 13.81 6.73
C ALA A 96 20.94 12.57 6.57
N VAL A 97 21.51 11.47 6.09
CA VAL A 97 20.78 10.23 5.86
C VAL A 97 20.36 9.56 7.16
N VAL A 98 21.23 9.56 8.16
CA VAL A 98 20.87 9.11 9.53
C VAL A 98 19.69 9.93 10.05
N ALA A 99 19.72 11.25 9.85
CA ALA A 99 18.62 12.13 10.22
C ALA A 99 17.32 11.79 9.47
N VAL A 100 17.39 11.59 8.15
CA VAL A 100 16.23 11.21 7.32
C VAL A 100 15.62 9.90 7.79
N GLY A 101 16.42 8.87 8.03
CA GLY A 101 15.91 7.59 8.50
C GLY A 101 15.19 7.71 9.85
N GLY A 102 15.72 8.51 10.79
CA GLY A 102 15.04 8.80 12.04
C GLY A 102 13.76 9.64 11.89
N ALA A 103 13.75 10.60 10.97
CA ALA A 103 12.58 11.42 10.69
C ALA A 103 11.45 10.63 10.00
N VAL A 104 11.77 9.75 9.06
CA VAL A 104 10.78 8.90 8.37
C VAL A 104 10.20 7.85 9.31
N THR A 105 11.03 7.23 10.16
CA THR A 105 10.58 6.18 11.09
C THR A 105 9.92 6.76 12.34
N ALA A 106 10.68 7.43 13.19
CA ALA A 106 10.20 7.94 14.47
C ALA A 106 9.48 9.29 14.32
N GLY A 107 9.92 10.16 13.41
CA GLY A 107 9.38 11.52 13.24
C GLY A 107 7.96 11.52 12.69
N MET A 108 7.71 10.89 11.54
CA MET A 108 6.35 10.81 10.95
C MET A 108 5.38 10.13 11.91
N ALA A 109 5.83 9.07 12.57
CA ALA A 109 5.01 8.33 13.50
C ALA A 109 4.71 9.17 14.76
N ALA A 110 5.67 9.96 15.26
CA ALA A 110 5.44 10.93 16.34
C ALA A 110 4.39 12.01 15.98
N VAL A 111 4.31 12.44 14.72
CA VAL A 111 3.25 13.36 14.26
C VAL A 111 1.87 12.73 14.41
N VAL A 112 1.74 11.44 14.09
CA VAL A 112 0.48 10.69 14.18
C VAL A 112 0.11 10.40 15.64
N ASP A 113 1.07 10.04 16.49
CA ASP A 113 0.82 9.71 17.90
C ASP A 113 0.32 10.91 18.71
N VAL A 114 0.84 12.10 18.42
CA VAL A 114 0.45 13.34 19.10
C VAL A 114 -0.91 13.86 18.59
N ALA A 115 -1.40 13.35 17.46
CA ALA A 115 -2.72 13.71 16.95
C ALA A 115 -3.82 13.08 17.83
N PRO A 116 -4.88 13.84 18.20
CA PRO A 116 -6.01 13.30 18.95
C PRO A 116 -6.62 12.08 18.24
N SER A 117 -7.15 11.11 19.01
CA SER A 117 -7.71 9.85 18.48
C SER A 117 -8.75 10.07 17.37
N ALA A 118 -9.60 11.10 17.51
CA ALA A 118 -10.62 11.48 16.53
C ALA A 118 -10.05 12.05 15.22
N ARG A 119 -8.77 12.43 15.17
CA ARG A 119 -8.10 13.08 14.03
C ARG A 119 -6.84 12.34 13.57
N LYS A 120 -6.70 11.04 13.87
CA LYS A 120 -5.53 10.24 13.43
C LYS A 120 -5.29 10.31 11.92
N ARG A 121 -6.35 10.26 11.10
CA ARG A 121 -6.24 10.40 9.64
C ARG A 121 -5.61 11.74 9.22
N ALA A 122 -6.00 12.83 9.89
CA ALA A 122 -5.40 14.15 9.66
C ALA A 122 -3.93 14.19 10.13
N GLY A 123 -3.60 13.51 11.23
CA GLY A 123 -2.21 13.33 11.68
C GLY A 123 -1.33 12.67 10.63
N SER A 124 -1.79 11.57 10.02
CA SER A 124 -1.07 10.88 8.94
C SER A 124 -0.90 11.76 7.70
N LEU A 125 -1.95 12.51 7.32
CA LEU A 125 -1.87 13.47 6.21
C LEU A 125 -0.85 14.58 6.47
N ILE A 126 -0.83 15.14 7.69
CA ILE A 126 0.15 16.16 8.09
C ILE A 126 1.57 15.59 8.03
N ALA A 127 1.78 14.35 8.51
CA ALA A 127 3.10 13.71 8.48
C ALA A 127 3.60 13.57 7.04
N SER A 128 2.77 13.05 6.13
CA SER A 128 3.10 12.93 4.71
C SER A 128 3.32 14.30 4.07
N ALA A 129 2.41 15.26 4.26
CA ALA A 129 2.55 16.61 3.70
C ALA A 129 3.83 17.31 4.17
N SER A 130 4.24 17.09 5.42
CA SER A 130 5.47 17.66 5.99
C SER A 130 6.73 17.18 5.27
N MET A 131 6.77 15.89 4.88
CA MET A 131 7.86 15.34 4.08
C MET A 131 7.97 16.06 2.73
N VAL A 132 6.85 16.20 2.03
CA VAL A 132 6.81 16.83 0.69
C VAL A 132 7.17 18.30 0.76
N LEU A 133 6.61 19.01 1.74
CA LEU A 133 6.92 20.42 1.97
C LEU A 133 8.41 20.60 2.23
N GLY A 134 9.02 19.76 3.08
CA GLY A 134 10.46 19.82 3.31
C GLY A 134 11.27 19.54 2.05
N ALA A 135 10.90 18.50 1.29
CA ALA A 135 11.60 18.12 0.07
C ALA A 135 11.56 19.20 -1.03
N GLY A 136 10.45 19.94 -1.13
CA GLY A 136 10.30 21.05 -2.06
C GLY A 136 10.93 22.37 -1.58
N LEU A 137 10.81 22.70 -0.29
CA LEU A 137 11.35 23.94 0.28
C LEU A 137 12.88 23.95 0.31
N GLY A 138 13.54 22.79 0.42
CA GLY A 138 15.00 22.68 0.41
C GLY A 138 15.65 23.31 -0.82
N PRO A 139 15.41 22.79 -2.04
CA PRO A 139 15.98 23.33 -3.27
C PRO A 139 15.60 24.80 -3.51
N MET A 140 14.36 25.18 -3.17
CA MET A 140 13.94 26.58 -3.31
C MET A 140 14.72 27.51 -2.38
N LEU A 141 14.97 27.11 -1.13
CA LEU A 141 15.78 27.89 -0.19
C LEU A 141 17.18 28.12 -0.74
N SER A 142 17.85 27.06 -1.20
CA SER A 142 19.21 27.18 -1.75
C SER A 142 19.27 28.09 -2.98
N GLU A 143 18.33 27.94 -3.91
CA GLU A 143 18.31 28.76 -5.14
C GLU A 143 18.00 30.24 -4.85
N ILE A 144 17.15 30.52 -3.87
CA ILE A 144 16.91 31.90 -3.43
C ILE A 144 18.17 32.49 -2.83
N THR A 145 18.90 31.76 -1.99
CA THR A 145 20.15 32.26 -1.39
C THR A 145 21.27 32.41 -2.43
N ALA A 146 21.36 31.50 -3.40
CA ALA A 146 22.27 31.56 -4.54
C ALA A 146 22.15 32.88 -5.31
N LYS A 147 20.92 33.38 -5.47
CA LYS A 147 20.66 34.64 -6.15
C LYS A 147 20.81 35.89 -5.30
N THR A 148 20.50 35.80 -4.02
CA THR A 148 20.34 36.97 -3.15
C THR A 148 21.55 37.26 -2.27
N THR A 149 22.44 36.27 -2.11
CA THR A 149 23.57 36.38 -1.18
C THR A 149 24.89 36.00 -1.84
N PRO A 150 26.02 36.65 -1.49
CA PRO A 150 27.34 36.27 -1.99
C PRO A 150 27.86 34.93 -1.46
N THR A 151 27.31 34.45 -0.34
CA THR A 151 27.73 33.22 0.34
C THR A 151 26.52 32.30 0.54
N PRO A 152 25.97 31.71 -0.54
CA PRO A 152 24.72 30.97 -0.50
C PRO A 152 24.77 29.71 0.36
N GLN A 153 25.92 29.02 0.37
CA GLN A 153 26.23 27.93 1.29
C GLN A 153 25.99 28.33 2.75
N LEU A 154 26.58 29.44 3.19
CA LEU A 154 26.48 29.88 4.58
C LEU A 154 25.02 30.15 4.98
N TRP A 155 24.29 30.91 4.15
CA TRP A 155 22.91 31.31 4.46
C TRP A 155 21.92 30.15 4.39
N THR A 156 22.04 29.28 3.37
CA THR A 156 21.20 28.08 3.25
C THR A 156 21.33 27.22 4.49
N PHE A 157 22.57 26.86 4.85
CA PHE A 157 22.78 25.94 5.94
C PHE A 157 22.67 26.58 7.32
N ALA A 158 22.81 27.90 7.46
CA ALA A 158 22.44 28.60 8.68
C ALA A 158 20.92 28.48 8.95
N VAL A 159 20.07 28.71 7.94
CA VAL A 159 18.61 28.55 8.06
C VAL A 159 18.25 27.09 8.35
N VAL A 160 18.84 26.14 7.61
CA VAL A 160 18.62 24.70 7.84
C VAL A 160 19.03 24.28 9.25
N THR A 161 20.18 24.76 9.74
CA THR A 161 20.69 24.44 11.08
C THR A 161 19.79 25.06 12.16
N ALA A 162 19.31 26.30 11.96
CA ALA A 162 18.35 26.94 12.86
C ALA A 162 17.02 26.17 12.92
N LEU A 163 16.51 25.70 11.78
CA LEU A 163 15.35 24.81 11.71
C LEU A 163 15.60 23.49 12.45
N GLY A 164 16.80 22.91 12.30
CA GLY A 164 17.23 21.72 13.02
C GLY A 164 17.27 21.91 14.54
N LEU A 165 17.79 23.05 15.02
CA LEU A 165 17.80 23.41 16.44
C LEU A 165 16.38 23.57 16.99
N ALA A 166 15.49 24.24 16.26
CA ALA A 166 14.08 24.36 16.63
C ALA A 166 13.39 22.97 16.67
N ALA A 167 13.66 22.13 15.68
CA ALA A 167 13.15 20.76 15.63
C ALA A 167 13.68 19.89 16.78
N LEU A 168 14.95 20.04 17.17
CA LEU A 168 15.54 19.38 18.34
C LEU A 168 14.81 19.81 19.62
N ALA A 169 14.64 21.12 19.82
CA ALA A 169 13.93 21.66 20.98
C ALA A 169 12.47 21.14 21.06
N VAL A 170 11.78 21.06 19.92
CA VAL A 170 10.44 20.46 19.85
C VAL A 170 10.50 18.97 20.20
N SER A 171 11.43 18.20 19.62
CA SER A 171 11.56 16.76 19.85
C SER A 171 11.79 16.41 21.34
N MET A 172 12.48 17.28 22.07
CA MET A 172 12.69 17.14 23.52
C MET A 172 11.44 17.43 24.36
N ARG A 173 10.46 18.17 23.82
CA ARG A 173 9.23 18.58 24.51
C ARG A 173 8.01 17.75 24.13
N LEU A 174 8.09 16.92 23.09
CA LEU A 174 6.95 16.09 22.67
C LEU A 174 6.56 15.08 23.76
N PRO A 175 5.25 14.93 24.07
CA PRO A 175 4.75 13.94 25.01
C PRO A 175 4.72 12.55 24.37
N LEU A 176 5.89 12.02 24.03
CA LEU A 176 6.04 10.68 23.46
C LEU A 176 6.04 9.65 24.59
N ALA A 177 5.13 8.67 24.50
CA ALA A 177 5.07 7.57 25.45
C ALA A 177 6.42 6.83 25.48
N ARG A 178 6.90 6.50 26.69
CA ARG A 178 8.01 5.56 26.85
C ARG A 178 7.55 4.19 26.36
N ALA A 179 8.43 3.47 25.67
CA ALA A 179 8.12 2.12 25.23
C ALA A 179 7.72 1.26 26.45
N VAL A 180 6.56 0.61 26.36
CA VAL A 180 6.22 -0.49 27.28
C VAL A 180 7.20 -1.61 26.95
N GLN A 181 7.94 -2.09 27.96
CA GLN A 181 8.77 -3.28 27.80
C GLN A 181 7.87 -4.49 27.52
N VAL A 182 7.51 -4.70 26.25
CA VAL A 182 7.07 -6.00 25.80
C VAL A 182 8.35 -6.80 25.63
N GLY A 183 8.56 -7.79 26.51
CA GLY A 183 9.75 -8.63 26.48
C GLY A 183 9.87 -9.33 25.14
N SER A 184 10.69 -8.79 24.22
CA SER A 184 11.07 -9.50 23.00
C SER A 184 12.34 -10.29 23.26
N THR A 185 12.13 -11.60 23.36
CA THR A 185 13.13 -12.64 23.30
C THR A 185 13.96 -12.51 22.01
N GLY A 186 15.26 -12.25 22.15
CA GLY A 186 16.29 -12.73 21.22
C GLY A 186 16.29 -12.28 19.74
N GLU A 187 15.49 -11.31 19.30
CA GLU A 187 15.51 -10.90 17.88
C GLU A 187 16.70 -9.97 17.55
N ARG A 188 17.45 -10.32 16.49
CA ARG A 188 18.63 -9.58 16.03
C ARG A 188 18.23 -8.22 15.42
N LEU A 189 18.88 -7.15 15.89
CA LEU A 189 18.75 -5.77 15.37
C LEU A 189 19.09 -5.62 13.88
N LEU A 190 19.91 -6.53 13.35
CA LEU A 190 20.36 -6.54 11.96
C LEU A 190 19.84 -7.81 11.28
N ARG A 191 18.62 -7.73 10.71
CA ARG A 191 18.08 -8.76 9.81
C ARG A 191 18.03 -8.19 8.41
N TRP A 192 18.70 -8.86 7.48
CA TRP A 192 18.62 -8.49 6.06
C TRP A 192 17.19 -8.78 5.56
N PRO A 193 16.50 -7.78 4.99
CA PRO A 193 15.13 -7.97 4.51
C PRO A 193 15.13 -8.89 3.30
N MET A 194 14.63 -10.12 3.48
CA MET A 194 14.40 -11.04 2.36
C MET A 194 12.91 -11.28 2.16
N PRO A 195 12.38 -11.09 0.94
CA PRO A 195 10.99 -11.43 0.67
C PRO A 195 10.70 -12.91 0.94
N PRO A 196 9.48 -13.24 1.42
CA PRO A 196 8.97 -14.61 1.47
C PRO A 196 9.17 -15.33 0.13
N ARG A 197 9.74 -16.55 0.13
CA ARG A 197 10.09 -17.30 -1.09
C ARG A 197 8.87 -17.54 -2.00
N ASP A 198 7.72 -17.71 -1.39
CA ASP A 198 6.40 -17.97 -1.95
C ASP A 198 5.74 -16.75 -2.62
N ARG A 199 6.19 -15.51 -2.35
CA ARG A 199 5.60 -14.28 -2.90
C ARG A 199 6.61 -13.35 -3.59
N ARG A 200 7.82 -13.85 -3.91
CA ARG A 200 8.89 -13.07 -4.57
C ARG A 200 8.47 -12.48 -5.91
N ARG A 201 7.61 -13.18 -6.66
CA ARG A 201 7.11 -12.74 -7.97
C ARG A 201 6.36 -11.41 -7.84
N GLU A 202 5.49 -11.26 -6.85
CA GLU A 202 4.70 -10.04 -6.66
C GLU A 202 5.56 -8.86 -6.21
N LEU A 203 6.55 -9.11 -5.34
CA LEU A 203 7.51 -8.08 -4.94
C LEU A 203 8.41 -7.65 -6.11
N LEU A 204 8.78 -8.58 -7.00
CA LEU A 204 9.51 -8.27 -8.22
C LEU A 204 8.72 -7.33 -9.14
N TRP A 205 7.39 -7.37 -9.14
CA TRP A 205 6.59 -6.50 -10.00
C TRP A 205 6.51 -5.09 -9.44
N GLY A 206 6.28 -4.97 -8.12
CA GLY A 206 6.39 -3.69 -7.43
C GLY A 206 7.78 -3.06 -7.63
N ALA A 207 8.84 -3.87 -7.53
CA ALA A 207 10.22 -3.45 -7.78
C ALA A 207 10.43 -2.99 -9.24
N ALA A 208 9.93 -3.76 -10.21
CA ALA A 208 10.08 -3.46 -11.63
C ALA A 208 9.39 -2.17 -12.06
N THR A 209 8.30 -1.77 -11.39
CA THR A 209 7.60 -0.50 -11.67
C THR A 209 8.10 0.68 -10.82
N PHE A 210 8.45 0.44 -9.56
CA PHE A 210 8.98 1.47 -8.68
C PHE A 210 10.38 1.92 -9.11
N GLY A 211 11.24 0.96 -9.47
CA GLY A 211 12.64 1.19 -9.84
C GLY A 211 12.85 2.24 -10.93
N PRO A 212 12.19 2.14 -12.11
CA PRO A 212 12.32 3.13 -13.16
C PRO A 212 11.90 4.53 -12.73
N GLY A 213 10.77 4.66 -12.03
CA GLY A 213 10.28 5.94 -11.54
C GLY A 213 11.26 6.61 -10.58
N ILE A 214 11.75 5.89 -9.57
CA ILE A 214 12.69 6.47 -8.62
C ILE A 214 14.10 6.71 -9.19
N THR A 215 14.51 5.92 -10.18
CA THR A 215 15.76 6.16 -10.90
C THR A 215 15.67 7.44 -11.74
N ALA A 216 14.52 7.67 -12.39
CA ALA A 216 14.29 8.89 -13.17
C ALA A 216 14.31 10.14 -12.27
N THR A 217 13.66 10.10 -11.10
CA THR A 217 13.68 11.24 -10.18
C THR A 217 15.06 11.46 -9.56
N SER A 218 15.80 10.39 -9.23
CA SER A 218 17.20 10.48 -8.78
C SER A 218 18.10 11.15 -9.83
N PHE A 219 17.89 10.84 -11.11
CA PHE A 219 18.60 11.52 -12.20
C PHE A 219 18.27 13.01 -12.26
N VAL A 220 16.99 13.38 -12.19
CA VAL A 220 16.55 14.79 -12.19
C VAL A 220 17.15 15.56 -11.01
N LEU A 221 17.26 14.95 -9.83
CA LEU A 221 17.88 15.61 -8.67
C LEU A 221 19.40 15.74 -8.79
N SER A 222 20.07 14.74 -9.37
CA SER A 222 21.54 14.73 -9.42
C SER A 222 22.10 15.50 -10.61
N LEU A 223 21.67 15.17 -11.83
CA LEU A 223 22.20 15.75 -13.07
C LEU A 223 21.25 16.79 -13.70
N GLY A 224 19.99 16.87 -13.25
CA GLY A 224 19.00 17.80 -13.81
C GLY A 224 19.43 19.27 -13.81
N PRO A 225 19.96 19.82 -12.70
CA PRO A 225 20.50 21.19 -12.68
C PRO A 225 21.62 21.40 -13.74
N SER A 226 22.52 20.44 -13.90
CA SER A 226 23.59 20.50 -14.92
C SER A 226 23.04 20.39 -16.34
N VAL A 227 21.97 19.61 -16.56
CA VAL A 227 21.27 19.51 -17.85
C VAL A 227 20.58 20.82 -18.21
N LEU A 228 19.91 21.45 -17.24
CA LEU A 228 19.26 22.75 -17.41
C LEU A 228 20.28 23.84 -17.73
N ALA A 229 21.39 23.90 -16.99
CA ALA A 229 22.42 24.92 -17.17
C ALA A 229 23.30 24.72 -18.41
N GLY A 230 23.46 23.47 -18.87
CA GLY A 230 24.30 23.12 -20.02
C GLY A 230 23.48 22.93 -21.31
N PRO A 231 23.13 21.68 -21.69
CA PRO A 231 22.44 21.37 -22.94
C PRO A 231 21.16 22.17 -23.24
N ILE A 232 20.37 22.50 -22.21
CA ILE A 232 19.10 23.25 -22.40
C ILE A 232 19.35 24.77 -22.42
N GLY A 233 20.42 25.25 -21.79
CA GLY A 233 20.80 26.66 -21.79
C GLY A 233 19.90 27.56 -20.95
N VAL A 234 19.32 27.06 -19.86
CA VAL A 234 18.51 27.86 -18.93
C VAL A 234 19.43 28.70 -18.05
N PRO A 235 19.33 30.04 -18.12
CA PRO A 235 20.22 30.92 -17.36
C PRO A 235 19.78 31.08 -15.90
N ASP A 236 18.53 30.72 -15.57
CA ASP A 236 17.95 30.94 -14.24
C ASP A 236 17.99 29.65 -13.38
N PRO A 237 18.83 29.61 -12.33
CA PRO A 237 18.90 28.48 -11.40
C PRO A 237 17.59 28.20 -10.64
N LEU A 238 16.73 29.21 -10.37
CA LEU A 238 15.45 29.00 -9.69
C LEU A 238 14.55 28.00 -10.41
N ILE A 239 14.70 27.87 -11.74
CA ILE A 239 13.93 26.90 -12.53
C ILE A 239 14.30 25.48 -12.12
N ALA A 240 15.58 25.17 -11.83
CA ALA A 240 15.99 23.85 -11.38
C ALA A 240 15.37 23.50 -10.02
N GLY A 241 15.43 24.44 -9.05
CA GLY A 241 14.77 24.28 -7.76
C GLY A 241 13.24 24.13 -7.87
N ALA A 242 12.60 24.92 -8.73
CA ALA A 242 11.16 24.84 -8.98
C ALA A 242 10.75 23.51 -9.63
N VAL A 243 11.52 23.02 -10.60
CA VAL A 243 11.30 21.70 -11.23
C VAL A 243 11.39 20.58 -10.21
N ALA A 244 12.42 20.57 -9.35
CA ALA A 244 12.57 19.56 -8.31
C ALA A 244 11.41 19.62 -7.29
N CYS A 245 11.01 20.82 -6.87
CA CYS A 245 9.88 21.03 -5.97
C CYS A 245 8.57 20.52 -6.57
N ALA A 246 8.26 20.91 -7.82
CA ALA A 246 7.06 20.48 -8.52
C ALA A 246 7.03 18.95 -8.73
N MET A 247 8.17 18.34 -9.04
CA MET A 247 8.32 16.89 -9.15
C MET A 247 7.98 16.16 -7.85
N PHE A 248 8.51 16.60 -6.70
CA PHE A 248 8.21 15.98 -5.40
C PHE A 248 6.75 16.17 -4.97
N LEU A 249 6.20 17.37 -5.20
CA LEU A 249 4.80 17.67 -4.95
C LEU A 249 3.89 16.75 -5.75
N LEU A 250 4.19 16.56 -7.04
CA LEU A 250 3.41 15.68 -7.91
C LEU A 250 3.59 14.20 -7.53
N ALA A 251 4.81 13.76 -7.21
CA ALA A 251 5.09 12.39 -6.79
C ALA A 251 4.29 11.97 -5.56
N THR A 252 4.01 12.90 -4.66
CA THR A 252 3.18 12.62 -3.49
C THR A 252 1.70 12.90 -3.74
N GLY A 253 1.37 13.99 -4.43
CA GLY A 253 0.00 14.36 -4.76
C GLY A 253 -0.73 13.27 -5.55
N ILE A 254 -0.04 12.63 -6.50
CA ILE A 254 -0.63 11.54 -7.29
C ILE A 254 -0.98 10.32 -6.43
N GLN A 255 -0.25 10.06 -5.33
CA GLN A 255 -0.55 8.93 -4.44
C GLN A 255 -1.91 9.09 -3.74
N PHE A 256 -2.33 10.35 -3.51
CA PHE A 256 -3.65 10.65 -2.95
C PHE A 256 -4.71 10.75 -4.04
N ALA A 257 -4.40 11.38 -5.17
CA ALA A 257 -5.34 11.59 -6.27
C ALA A 257 -5.74 10.28 -6.98
N ALA A 258 -4.80 9.35 -7.12
CA ALA A 258 -5.01 8.07 -7.79
C ALA A 258 -5.51 6.96 -6.84
N GLY A 259 -5.91 7.28 -5.61
CA GLY A 259 -6.27 6.27 -4.59
C GLY A 259 -7.49 5.40 -4.92
N SER A 260 -8.31 5.79 -5.90
CA SER A 260 -9.47 5.02 -6.38
C SER A 260 -9.14 4.00 -7.46
N LEU A 261 -7.94 4.07 -8.05
CA LEU A 261 -7.53 3.15 -9.11
C LEU A 261 -7.09 1.80 -8.52
N SER A 262 -7.25 0.74 -9.30
CA SER A 262 -6.77 -0.59 -8.96
C SER A 262 -5.23 -0.65 -8.95
N THR A 263 -4.67 -1.60 -8.19
CA THR A 263 -3.22 -1.81 -8.14
C THR A 263 -2.62 -2.08 -9.53
N ARG A 264 -3.36 -2.73 -10.43
CA ARG A 264 -2.94 -2.97 -11.82
C ARG A 264 -2.79 -1.67 -12.60
N GLU A 265 -3.75 -0.76 -12.44
CA GLU A 265 -3.71 0.55 -13.08
C GLU A 265 -2.55 1.39 -12.55
N HIS A 266 -2.27 1.34 -11.24
CA HIS A 266 -1.09 2.02 -10.67
C HIS A 266 0.22 1.49 -11.28
N LEU A 267 0.39 0.16 -11.38
CA LEU A 267 1.60 -0.46 -11.97
C LEU A 267 1.77 -0.07 -13.45
N ALA A 268 0.70 -0.15 -14.23
CA ALA A 268 0.73 0.19 -15.65
C ALA A 268 0.99 1.68 -15.88
N LEU A 269 0.29 2.56 -15.15
CA LEU A 269 0.42 4.00 -15.30
C LEU A 269 1.79 4.49 -14.82
N SER A 270 2.35 3.90 -13.76
CA SER A 270 3.74 4.15 -13.33
C SER A 270 4.74 3.85 -14.46
N SER A 271 4.62 2.70 -15.11
CA SER A 271 5.52 2.31 -16.20
C SER A 271 5.35 3.18 -17.44
N ILE A 272 4.09 3.50 -17.83
CA ILE A 272 3.80 4.39 -18.97
C ILE A 272 4.40 5.79 -18.72
N THR A 273 4.17 6.35 -17.53
CA THR A 273 4.70 7.69 -17.19
C THR A 273 6.22 7.70 -17.10
N ALA A 274 6.86 6.61 -16.68
CA ALA A 274 8.32 6.47 -16.75
C ALA A 274 8.85 6.49 -18.21
N VAL A 275 8.18 5.76 -19.13
CA VAL A 275 8.54 5.77 -20.56
C VAL A 275 8.36 7.17 -21.16
N VAL A 276 7.24 7.83 -20.89
CA VAL A 276 6.97 9.19 -21.36
C VAL A 276 8.01 10.16 -20.80
N SER A 277 8.34 10.06 -19.51
CA SER A 277 9.38 10.88 -18.88
C SER A 277 10.72 10.75 -19.62
N MET A 278 11.17 9.53 -19.90
CA MET A 278 12.44 9.31 -20.61
C MET A 278 12.41 9.79 -22.07
N GLY A 279 11.30 9.60 -22.77
CA GLY A 279 11.12 10.16 -24.11
C GLY A 279 11.20 11.69 -24.13
N MET A 280 10.55 12.35 -23.17
CA MET A 280 10.60 13.81 -23.04
C MET A 280 11.99 14.30 -22.61
N LEU A 281 12.69 13.57 -21.74
CA LEU A 281 14.06 13.89 -21.36
C LEU A 281 15.01 13.83 -22.56
N GLY A 282 14.92 12.79 -23.39
CA GLY A 282 15.69 12.68 -24.63
C GLY A 282 15.36 13.82 -25.61
N LEU A 283 14.08 14.15 -25.77
CA LEU A 283 13.62 15.24 -26.63
C LEU A 283 14.14 16.62 -26.16
N ALA A 284 14.12 16.85 -24.85
CA ALA A 284 14.57 18.11 -24.23
C ALA A 284 16.06 18.38 -24.47
N VAL A 285 16.87 17.35 -24.73
CA VAL A 285 18.32 17.48 -24.97
C VAL A 285 18.67 17.49 -26.47
N THR A 286 17.82 16.94 -27.34
CA THR A 286 18.17 16.69 -28.76
C THR A 286 17.51 17.63 -29.75
N VAL A 287 16.19 17.78 -29.69
CA VAL A 287 15.40 18.44 -30.75
C VAL A 287 14.93 19.81 -30.31
N THR A 288 14.52 19.93 -29.04
CA THR A 288 13.92 21.16 -28.51
C THR A 288 14.52 21.43 -27.13
N PRO A 289 15.67 22.14 -27.03
CA PRO A 289 16.27 22.57 -25.76
C PRO A 289 15.40 23.65 -25.12
N TRP A 290 14.22 23.23 -24.68
CA TRP A 290 13.16 24.05 -24.11
C TRP A 290 12.84 23.49 -22.74
N TRP A 291 13.16 24.26 -21.71
CA TRP A 291 13.07 23.84 -20.31
C TRP A 291 11.68 23.37 -19.86
N PRO A 292 10.53 23.80 -20.43
CA PRO A 292 9.23 23.23 -20.11
C PRO A 292 9.11 21.75 -20.51
N VAL A 293 9.82 21.28 -21.55
CA VAL A 293 9.87 19.85 -21.89
C VAL A 293 10.60 19.07 -20.80
N PHE A 294 11.69 19.63 -20.27
CA PHE A 294 12.39 19.05 -19.13
C PHE A 294 11.55 19.08 -17.85
N LEU A 295 10.82 20.17 -17.58
CA LEU A 295 9.85 20.23 -16.49
C LEU A 295 8.81 19.11 -16.63
N ALA A 296 8.22 18.94 -17.81
CA ALA A 296 7.26 17.88 -18.04
C ALA A 296 7.88 16.48 -17.85
N ALA A 297 9.11 16.26 -18.32
CA ALA A 297 9.85 15.02 -18.07
C ALA A 297 10.01 14.73 -16.57
N ALA A 298 10.38 15.75 -15.78
CA ALA A 298 10.52 15.66 -14.33
C ALA A 298 9.17 15.39 -13.63
N LEU A 299 8.09 16.05 -14.06
CA LEU A 299 6.75 15.80 -13.53
C LEU A 299 6.28 14.36 -13.80
N PHE A 300 6.53 13.84 -15.00
CA PHE A 300 6.25 12.43 -15.31
C PHE A 300 7.13 11.47 -14.52
N ALA A 301 8.40 11.81 -14.27
CA ALA A 301 9.27 11.02 -13.39
C ALA A 301 8.70 10.95 -11.96
N GLY A 302 8.28 12.09 -11.41
CA GLY A 302 7.63 12.16 -10.11
C GLY A 302 6.34 11.32 -10.06
N THR A 303 5.50 11.44 -11.10
CA THR A 303 4.28 10.65 -11.24
C THR A 303 4.57 9.15 -11.26
N ALA A 304 5.59 8.74 -12.02
CA ALA A 304 6.03 7.35 -12.12
C ALA A 304 6.51 6.81 -10.77
N GLN A 305 7.34 7.57 -10.05
CA GLN A 305 7.80 7.23 -8.70
C GLN A 305 6.61 7.07 -7.74
N GLY A 306 5.72 8.06 -7.71
CA GLY A 306 4.57 8.08 -6.80
C GLY A 306 3.64 6.88 -6.98
N LEU A 307 3.20 6.64 -8.22
CA LEU A 307 2.33 5.52 -8.54
C LEU A 307 3.02 4.17 -8.33
N GLY A 308 4.30 4.06 -8.70
CA GLY A 308 5.07 2.82 -8.52
C GLY A 308 5.24 2.47 -7.04
N GLN A 309 5.50 3.49 -6.20
CA GLN A 309 5.61 3.32 -4.76
C GLN A 309 4.27 2.96 -4.13
N LEU A 310 3.18 3.63 -4.51
CA LEU A 310 1.83 3.30 -4.04
C LEU A 310 1.44 1.87 -4.42
N ALA A 311 1.68 1.46 -5.66
CA ALA A 311 1.40 0.11 -6.14
C ALA A 311 2.17 -0.95 -5.33
N GLY A 312 3.48 -0.75 -5.17
CA GLY A 312 4.33 -1.66 -4.41
C GLY A 312 3.93 -1.78 -2.95
N LEU A 313 3.63 -0.66 -2.28
CA LEU A 313 3.13 -0.64 -0.90
C LEU A 313 1.76 -1.33 -0.78
N THR A 314 0.86 -1.14 -1.75
CA THR A 314 -0.46 -1.76 -1.76
C THR A 314 -0.36 -3.28 -1.95
N LEU A 315 0.52 -3.76 -2.83
CA LEU A 315 0.81 -5.20 -2.99
C LEU A 315 1.31 -5.81 -1.68
N ILE A 316 2.23 -5.14 -0.99
CA ILE A 316 2.75 -5.59 0.31
C ILE A 316 1.63 -5.61 1.36
N ALA A 317 0.82 -4.55 1.44
CA ALA A 317 -0.25 -4.47 2.42
C ALA A 317 -1.34 -5.54 2.21
N THR A 318 -1.65 -5.88 0.97
CA THR A 318 -2.73 -6.81 0.63
C THR A 318 -2.29 -8.27 0.58
N ARG A 319 -1.05 -8.56 0.15
CA ARG A 319 -0.58 -9.94 -0.10
C ARG A 319 0.43 -10.47 0.91
N ILE A 320 0.99 -9.61 1.78
CA ILE A 320 2.02 -10.01 2.77
C ILE A 320 1.45 -9.89 4.19
N VAL A 321 1.71 -10.95 4.98
CA VAL A 321 1.32 -11.05 6.39
C VAL A 321 1.91 -9.89 7.22
N PRO A 322 1.16 -9.32 8.19
CA PRO A 322 1.55 -8.12 8.93
C PRO A 322 2.96 -8.15 9.49
N GLU A 323 3.40 -9.30 9.99
CA GLU A 323 4.69 -9.51 10.66
C GLU A 323 5.88 -9.34 9.71
N ARG A 324 5.66 -9.52 8.39
CA ARG A 324 6.71 -9.45 7.36
C ARG A 324 6.56 -8.27 6.40
N ARG A 325 5.58 -7.38 6.65
CA ARG A 325 5.37 -6.18 5.81
C ARG A 325 6.55 -5.21 5.89
N ALA A 326 7.12 -5.02 7.07
CA ALA A 326 8.28 -4.14 7.25
C ALA A 326 9.49 -4.63 6.45
N GLU A 327 9.80 -5.94 6.52
CA GLU A 327 10.87 -6.56 5.73
C GLU A 327 10.63 -6.41 4.22
N SER A 328 9.40 -6.66 3.78
CA SER A 328 9.06 -6.62 2.36
C SER A 328 9.05 -5.19 1.82
N ASN A 329 8.65 -4.20 2.63
CA ASN A 329 8.78 -2.79 2.31
C ASN A 329 10.24 -2.37 2.19
N ALA A 330 11.10 -2.80 3.11
CA ALA A 330 12.54 -2.54 3.01
C ALA A 330 13.13 -3.16 1.73
N ALA A 331 12.79 -4.40 1.40
CA ALA A 331 13.22 -5.07 0.17
C ALA A 331 12.75 -4.34 -1.11
N LEU A 332 11.49 -3.88 -1.15
CA LEU A 332 10.97 -3.06 -2.24
C LEU A 332 11.77 -1.76 -2.41
N ASN A 333 11.99 -1.03 -1.31
CA ASN A 333 12.73 0.24 -1.37
C ASN A 333 14.19 0.03 -1.82
N ILE A 334 14.88 -0.98 -1.28
CA ILE A 334 16.24 -1.35 -1.69
C ILE A 334 16.29 -1.64 -3.19
N SER A 335 15.32 -2.39 -3.71
CA SER A 335 15.28 -2.75 -5.14
C SER A 335 15.17 -1.54 -6.07
N GLY A 336 14.52 -0.45 -5.62
CA GLY A 336 14.46 0.80 -6.36
C GLY A 336 15.66 1.72 -6.14
N TYR A 337 16.21 1.77 -4.92
CA TYR A 337 17.34 2.63 -4.59
C TYR A 337 18.66 2.20 -5.22
N VAL A 338 18.88 0.89 -5.39
CA VAL A 338 20.10 0.37 -6.03
C VAL A 338 20.27 0.91 -7.48
N PRO A 339 19.32 0.71 -8.41
CA PRO A 339 19.43 1.29 -9.74
C PRO A 339 19.43 2.82 -9.71
N ALA A 340 18.67 3.44 -8.80
CA ALA A 340 18.64 4.90 -8.64
C ALA A 340 19.95 5.52 -8.13
N GLY A 341 20.82 4.75 -7.48
CA GLY A 341 22.17 5.17 -7.13
C GLY A 341 23.18 4.83 -8.23
N VAL A 342 23.11 3.62 -8.79
CA VAL A 342 24.10 3.12 -9.76
C VAL A 342 24.00 3.81 -11.12
N LEU A 343 22.78 3.94 -11.67
CA LEU A 343 22.60 4.46 -13.02
C LEU A 343 22.98 5.93 -13.15
N PRO A 344 22.57 6.86 -12.26
CA PRO A 344 23.05 8.23 -12.34
C PRO A 344 24.56 8.36 -12.20
N VAL A 345 25.22 7.54 -11.37
CA VAL A 345 26.69 7.51 -11.26
C VAL A 345 27.34 7.09 -12.57
N ALA A 346 26.85 6.00 -13.16
CA ALA A 346 27.32 5.56 -14.47
C ALA A 346 27.12 6.66 -15.53
N THR A 347 25.98 7.34 -15.52
CA THR A 347 25.69 8.46 -16.42
C THR A 347 26.59 9.67 -16.17
N GLY A 348 26.93 9.97 -14.91
CA GLY A 348 27.84 11.05 -14.55
C GLY A 348 29.25 10.83 -15.13
N TYR A 349 29.80 9.63 -14.96
CA TYR A 349 31.09 9.29 -15.57
C TYR A 349 31.02 9.20 -17.10
N LEU A 350 29.90 8.73 -17.65
CA LEU A 350 29.67 8.75 -19.09
C LEU A 350 29.62 10.19 -19.62
N ALA A 351 29.00 11.12 -18.89
CA ALA A 351 28.95 12.53 -19.24
C ALA A 351 30.35 13.16 -19.29
N ASP A 352 31.23 12.78 -18.36
CA ASP A 352 32.63 13.23 -18.35
C ASP A 352 33.40 12.70 -19.58
N ALA A 353 33.04 11.53 -20.12
CA ALA A 353 33.73 10.90 -21.25
C ALA A 353 33.21 11.30 -22.64
N ILE A 354 31.89 11.36 -22.84
CA ILE A 354 31.25 11.57 -24.15
C ILE A 354 30.37 12.82 -24.22
N GLY A 355 30.40 13.65 -23.18
CA GLY A 355 29.59 14.86 -23.04
C GLY A 355 28.22 14.61 -22.41
N LEU A 356 27.74 15.59 -21.65
CA LEU A 356 26.51 15.49 -20.86
C LEU A 356 25.28 15.15 -21.70
N GLY A 357 25.12 15.77 -22.88
CA GLY A 357 23.97 15.51 -23.75
C GLY A 357 23.86 14.05 -24.20
N ASN A 358 24.97 13.48 -24.68
CA ASN A 358 25.02 12.08 -25.13
C ASN A 358 24.80 11.10 -23.97
N ALA A 359 25.34 11.40 -22.79
CA ALA A 359 25.13 10.60 -21.60
C ALA A 359 23.66 10.60 -21.15
N VAL A 360 22.98 11.76 -21.22
CA VAL A 360 21.53 11.85 -20.91
C VAL A 360 20.71 11.00 -21.88
N ILE A 361 21.04 11.03 -23.18
CA ILE A 361 20.35 10.21 -24.18
C ILE A 361 20.54 8.73 -23.88
N ALA A 362 21.78 8.29 -23.62
CA ALA A 362 22.07 6.90 -23.28
C ALA A 362 21.30 6.45 -22.02
N PHE A 363 21.25 7.28 -20.99
CA PHE A 363 20.46 7.04 -19.79
C PHE A 363 18.96 6.94 -20.08
N ALA A 364 18.40 7.91 -20.83
CA ALA A 364 16.99 7.94 -21.18
C ALA A 364 16.58 6.72 -22.01
N THR A 365 17.41 6.31 -22.97
CA THR A 365 17.18 5.09 -23.77
C THR A 365 17.20 3.84 -22.89
N LEU A 366 18.23 3.67 -22.06
CA LEU A 366 18.36 2.50 -21.19
C LEU A 366 17.18 2.40 -20.22
N LEU A 367 16.88 3.47 -19.49
CA LEU A 367 15.81 3.47 -18.50
C LEU A 367 14.42 3.37 -19.14
N GLY A 368 14.25 3.97 -20.34
CA GLY A 368 13.04 3.82 -21.15
C GLY A 368 12.80 2.37 -21.56
N VAL A 369 13.84 1.65 -22.00
CA VAL A 369 13.76 0.21 -22.32
C VAL A 369 13.38 -0.60 -21.08
N VAL A 370 14.00 -0.34 -19.93
CA VAL A 370 13.65 -1.02 -18.67
C VAL A 370 12.19 -0.76 -18.29
N ALA A 371 11.70 0.47 -18.45
CA ALA A 371 10.30 0.82 -18.18
C ALA A 371 9.32 0.14 -19.15
N VAL A 372 9.69 0.01 -20.44
CA VAL A 372 8.90 -0.76 -21.42
C VAL A 372 8.86 -2.25 -21.04
N ILE A 373 9.98 -2.84 -20.66
CA ILE A 373 10.05 -4.23 -20.20
C ILE A 373 9.15 -4.41 -18.97
N ALA A 374 9.23 -3.51 -17.99
CA ALA A 374 8.36 -3.53 -16.82
C ALA A 374 6.87 -3.45 -17.20
N LEU A 375 6.50 -2.57 -18.14
CA LEU A 375 5.13 -2.46 -18.65
C LEU A 375 4.65 -3.76 -19.32
N VAL A 376 5.50 -4.39 -20.14
CA VAL A 376 5.19 -5.66 -20.81
C VAL A 376 5.01 -6.77 -19.77
N ILE A 377 5.91 -6.88 -18.80
CA ILE A 377 5.79 -7.84 -17.70
C ILE A 377 4.45 -7.64 -17.00
N VAL A 378 4.17 -6.43 -16.51
CA VAL A 378 2.91 -6.11 -15.83
C VAL A 378 1.70 -6.48 -16.69
N ARG A 379 1.69 -6.18 -17.99
CA ARG A 379 0.58 -6.49 -18.90
C ARG A 379 0.39 -7.99 -19.15
N VAL A 380 1.48 -8.74 -19.30
CA VAL A 380 1.46 -10.19 -19.59
C VAL A 380 1.11 -10.98 -18.35
N SER A 381 1.75 -10.69 -17.23
CA SER A 381 1.58 -11.51 -16.03
C SER A 381 0.31 -11.19 -15.24
N THR A 382 -0.32 -10.04 -15.48
CA THR A 382 -1.70 -9.76 -15.02
C THR A 382 -2.79 -10.22 -16.00
N ARG A 383 -2.43 -10.71 -17.19
CA ARG A 383 -3.40 -11.39 -18.08
C ARG A 383 -3.73 -12.78 -17.55
N ASP A 384 -2.76 -13.47 -16.97
CA ASP A 384 -2.95 -14.83 -16.42
C ASP A 384 -3.88 -14.92 -15.21
N GLU A 385 -4.03 -13.88 -14.38
CA GLU A 385 -5.01 -13.92 -13.27
C GLU A 385 -6.48 -13.92 -13.77
N SER A 386 -6.74 -13.60 -15.04
CA SER A 386 -8.07 -13.74 -15.66
C SER A 386 -8.24 -15.01 -16.51
N THR A 387 -7.17 -15.77 -16.76
CA THR A 387 -7.16 -16.96 -17.64
C THR A 387 -6.62 -18.24 -17.01
N GLU A 388 -5.97 -18.21 -15.85
CA GLU A 388 -5.81 -19.39 -14.99
C GLU A 388 -7.12 -19.64 -14.22
N ARG A 389 -8.16 -19.98 -14.98
CA ARG A 389 -9.07 -21.02 -14.53
C ARG A 389 -8.20 -22.27 -14.36
N PRO A 390 -8.14 -22.93 -13.18
CA PRO A 390 -7.81 -24.34 -13.16
C PRO A 390 -8.73 -25.03 -14.19
N PRO A 391 -8.34 -26.15 -14.81
CA PRO A 391 -9.32 -26.91 -15.59
C PRO A 391 -10.55 -27.02 -14.71
N ALA A 392 -11.68 -26.54 -15.20
CA ALA A 392 -12.95 -26.74 -14.52
C ALA A 392 -12.90 -28.21 -14.15
N LYS A 393 -12.92 -28.54 -12.84
CA LYS A 393 -13.37 -29.86 -12.46
C LYS A 393 -14.71 -29.91 -13.18
N VAL A 394 -14.77 -30.75 -14.21
CA VAL A 394 -16.02 -31.19 -14.80
C VAL A 394 -16.78 -31.61 -13.56
N ALA A 395 -17.70 -30.75 -13.12
CA ALA A 395 -18.71 -31.16 -12.18
C ALA A 395 -19.24 -32.41 -12.85
N ASP A 396 -19.09 -33.53 -12.17
CA ASP A 396 -19.61 -34.79 -12.66
C ASP A 396 -21.09 -34.49 -12.95
N GLU A 397 -21.46 -34.34 -14.23
CA GLU A 397 -22.78 -33.87 -14.68
C GLU A 397 -23.88 -34.87 -14.28
N THR A 398 -23.50 -35.93 -13.57
CA THR A 398 -24.34 -36.97 -13.00
C THR A 398 -24.70 -36.74 -11.52
N MET A 399 -24.08 -35.79 -10.81
CA MET A 399 -24.38 -35.56 -9.39
C MET A 399 -25.48 -34.51 -9.23
N GLN A 400 -26.68 -34.94 -8.84
CA GLN A 400 -27.79 -34.04 -8.49
C GLN A 400 -27.33 -33.00 -7.44
N PRO A 401 -27.70 -31.72 -7.59
CA PRO A 401 -27.24 -30.67 -6.68
C PRO A 401 -27.79 -30.91 -5.27
N THR A 402 -26.90 -31.19 -4.32
CA THR A 402 -27.25 -31.35 -2.89
C THR A 402 -26.93 -30.08 -2.12
N THR A 403 -27.87 -29.66 -1.26
CA THR A 403 -27.76 -28.46 -0.42
C THR A 403 -27.46 -28.85 1.02
N LEU A 404 -26.47 -28.19 1.63
CA LEU A 404 -26.22 -28.25 3.07
C LEU A 404 -26.75 -26.98 3.74
N VAL A 405 -27.72 -27.13 4.64
CA VAL A 405 -28.21 -26.03 5.46
C VAL A 405 -27.53 -26.07 6.82
N ILE A 406 -26.67 -25.08 7.08
CA ILE A 406 -26.04 -24.85 8.38
C ILE A 406 -26.96 -23.95 9.20
N ALA A 407 -27.70 -24.52 10.14
CA ALA A 407 -28.63 -23.78 10.98
C ALA A 407 -27.98 -23.35 12.30
N ALA A 408 -27.68 -22.05 12.39
CA ALA A 408 -27.04 -21.43 13.53
C ALA A 408 -28.06 -20.61 14.33
N HIS A 409 -28.73 -21.26 15.29
CA HIS A 409 -29.64 -20.59 16.22
C HIS A 409 -29.33 -21.04 17.66
N PRO A 410 -29.18 -20.09 18.61
CA PRO A 410 -28.71 -20.42 19.97
C PRO A 410 -29.72 -21.22 20.81
N ASP A 411 -31.01 -21.12 20.48
CA ASP A 411 -32.11 -21.83 21.17
C ASP A 411 -33.22 -22.15 20.15
N LEU A 412 -33.04 -23.23 19.37
CA LEU A 412 -33.97 -23.59 18.30
C LEU A 412 -35.37 -23.91 18.81
N GLU A 413 -35.49 -24.51 19.99
CA GLU A 413 -36.78 -24.89 20.60
C GLU A 413 -37.70 -23.68 20.81
N LYS A 414 -37.12 -22.51 21.16
CA LYS A 414 -37.88 -21.26 21.33
C LYS A 414 -38.05 -20.46 20.04
N SER A 415 -37.50 -20.92 18.91
CA SER A 415 -37.52 -20.16 17.66
C SER A 415 -38.73 -20.49 16.81
N ARG A 416 -39.71 -19.59 16.76
CA ARG A 416 -40.90 -19.78 15.90
C ARG A 416 -40.54 -19.90 14.41
N VAL A 417 -39.70 -19.00 13.90
CA VAL A 417 -39.38 -18.92 12.46
C VAL A 417 -38.33 -19.95 12.02
N ASN A 418 -37.18 -20.01 12.70
CA ASN A 418 -36.11 -20.92 12.27
C ASN A 418 -36.51 -22.39 12.47
N ALA A 419 -37.33 -22.72 13.48
CA ALA A 419 -37.85 -24.09 13.62
C ALA A 419 -38.87 -24.44 12.54
N ALA A 420 -39.71 -23.49 12.10
CA ALA A 420 -40.63 -23.72 10.98
C ALA A 420 -39.87 -23.95 9.67
N TRP A 421 -38.81 -23.19 9.42
CA TRP A 421 -37.89 -23.40 8.30
C TRP A 421 -37.27 -24.79 8.32
N LEU A 422 -36.71 -25.22 9.46
CA LEU A 422 -36.11 -26.55 9.56
C LEU A 422 -37.11 -27.68 9.30
N ARG A 423 -38.32 -27.60 9.87
CA ARG A 423 -39.39 -28.58 9.61
C ARG A 423 -39.80 -28.64 8.13
N ALA A 424 -39.74 -27.53 7.42
CA ALA A 424 -40.04 -27.48 6.00
C ALA A 424 -38.91 -28.05 5.13
N LEU A 425 -37.67 -28.06 5.62
CA LEU A 425 -36.54 -28.70 4.91
C LEU A 425 -36.56 -30.22 5.06
N ASP A 426 -37.15 -30.78 6.11
CA ASP A 426 -37.25 -32.24 6.33
C ASP A 426 -38.01 -32.96 5.20
N THR A 427 -38.80 -32.24 4.40
CA THR A 427 -39.53 -32.81 3.26
C THR A 427 -38.71 -32.88 1.97
N GLU A 428 -37.48 -32.35 1.96
CA GLU A 428 -36.62 -32.24 0.77
C GLU A 428 -35.45 -33.23 0.84
N GLU A 429 -35.51 -34.34 0.09
CA GLU A 429 -34.48 -35.40 0.11
C GLU A 429 -33.07 -34.93 -0.33
N GLN A 430 -33.00 -33.83 -1.06
CA GLN A 430 -31.77 -33.21 -1.57
C GLN A 430 -31.10 -32.24 -0.60
N ILE A 431 -31.70 -32.02 0.58
CA ILE A 431 -31.21 -31.07 1.59
C ILE A 431 -30.74 -31.83 2.83
N THR A 432 -29.47 -31.64 3.18
CA THR A 432 -28.94 -32.05 4.48
C THR A 432 -29.01 -30.88 5.44
N VAL A 433 -29.72 -31.05 6.55
CA VAL A 433 -29.77 -30.07 7.64
C VAL A 433 -28.70 -30.40 8.68
N ARG A 434 -27.91 -29.39 9.05
CA ARG A 434 -26.93 -29.47 10.13
C ARG A 434 -27.17 -28.33 11.12
N ALA A 435 -27.91 -28.64 12.17
CA ALA A 435 -28.17 -27.71 13.27
C ALA A 435 -26.94 -27.63 14.19
N LEU A 436 -26.32 -26.44 14.25
CA LEU A 436 -25.06 -26.25 14.97
C LEU A 436 -25.18 -26.47 16.47
N ALA A 437 -26.36 -26.25 17.06
CA ALA A 437 -26.60 -26.48 18.47
C ALA A 437 -26.51 -27.98 18.83
N ASP A 438 -26.83 -28.87 17.88
CA ASP A 438 -26.91 -30.31 18.11
C ASP A 438 -25.56 -31.01 17.87
N VAL A 439 -24.75 -30.47 16.94
CA VAL A 439 -23.45 -31.05 16.56
C VAL A 439 -22.27 -30.47 17.34
N ARG A 440 -22.47 -29.38 18.09
CA ARG A 440 -21.42 -28.79 18.92
C ARG A 440 -21.20 -29.65 20.17
N GLY A 441 -20.04 -30.30 20.27
CA GLY A 441 -19.64 -31.06 21.44
C GLY A 441 -19.23 -30.18 22.62
N THR A 442 -18.86 -30.80 23.75
CA THR A 442 -18.35 -30.09 24.94
C THR A 442 -17.08 -29.29 24.65
N ASP A 443 -16.23 -29.79 23.75
CA ASP A 443 -14.95 -29.19 23.38
C ASP A 443 -15.02 -28.33 22.10
N GLY A 444 -16.23 -28.08 21.57
CA GLY A 444 -16.46 -27.32 20.34
C GLY A 444 -16.85 -28.20 19.14
N PHE A 445 -16.56 -27.72 17.92
CA PHE A 445 -16.86 -28.43 16.67
C PHE A 445 -15.71 -29.36 16.23
N ASP A 446 -16.03 -30.52 15.67
CA ASP A 446 -15.05 -31.39 15.01
C ASP A 446 -14.81 -30.91 13.57
N ALA A 447 -13.69 -30.24 13.34
CA ALA A 447 -13.29 -29.72 12.04
C ALA A 447 -13.40 -30.77 10.92
N ALA A 448 -12.93 -31.99 11.17
CA ALA A 448 -12.92 -33.03 10.16
C ALA A 448 -14.35 -33.48 9.80
N ALA A 449 -15.28 -33.49 10.77
CA ALA A 449 -16.69 -33.80 10.51
C ALA A 449 -17.38 -32.71 9.69
N GLU A 450 -17.17 -31.44 10.04
CA GLU A 450 -17.75 -30.31 9.32
C GLU A 450 -17.23 -30.22 7.88
N GLN A 451 -15.92 -30.39 7.71
CA GLN A 451 -15.27 -30.40 6.39
C GLN A 451 -15.76 -31.55 5.50
N ARG A 452 -16.05 -32.73 6.07
CA ARG A 452 -16.63 -33.86 5.33
C ARG A 452 -18.01 -33.52 4.78
N GLU A 453 -18.86 -32.86 5.57
CA GLU A 453 -20.19 -32.46 5.07
C GLU A 453 -20.09 -31.36 4.02
N LEU A 454 -19.26 -30.35 4.24
CA LEU A 454 -19.02 -29.29 3.26
C LEU A 454 -18.50 -29.83 1.92
N ALA A 455 -17.66 -30.87 1.94
CA ALA A 455 -17.13 -31.50 0.74
C ALA A 455 -18.24 -32.19 -0.09
N ARG A 456 -19.22 -32.82 0.58
CA ARG A 456 -20.31 -33.60 -0.04
C ARG A 456 -21.38 -32.77 -0.77
N HIS A 457 -21.48 -31.48 -0.46
CA HIS A 457 -22.58 -30.63 -0.93
C HIS A 457 -22.08 -29.51 -1.84
N ASN A 458 -22.87 -29.16 -2.85
CA ASN A 458 -22.47 -28.16 -3.84
C ASN A 458 -23.02 -26.77 -3.53
N ARG A 459 -24.05 -26.69 -2.68
CA ARG A 459 -24.65 -25.45 -2.20
C ARG A 459 -24.69 -25.44 -0.68
N ILE A 460 -24.23 -24.35 -0.08
CA ILE A 460 -24.19 -24.15 1.36
C ILE A 460 -25.10 -22.97 1.72
N VAL A 461 -26.07 -23.19 2.59
CA VAL A 461 -27.00 -22.17 3.09
C VAL A 461 -26.68 -21.92 4.56
N LEU A 462 -26.29 -20.71 4.93
CA LEU A 462 -26.13 -20.32 6.33
C LEU A 462 -27.45 -19.73 6.84
N GLN A 463 -28.17 -20.47 7.67
CA GLN A 463 -29.46 -20.07 8.23
C GLN A 463 -29.30 -19.55 9.66
N PHE A 464 -29.71 -18.31 9.94
CA PHE A 464 -29.61 -17.74 11.29
C PHE A 464 -30.53 -16.54 11.56
N PRO A 465 -30.85 -16.24 12.83
CA PRO A 465 -31.54 -15.01 13.20
C PRO A 465 -30.57 -13.82 13.18
N PHE A 466 -30.96 -12.71 12.55
CA PHE A 466 -30.17 -11.48 12.57
C PHE A 466 -30.45 -10.70 13.84
N ARG A 467 -29.47 -10.66 14.74
CA ARG A 467 -29.55 -9.89 15.99
C ARG A 467 -28.36 -8.95 16.04
N TRP A 468 -28.61 -7.71 16.44
CA TRP A 468 -27.57 -6.67 16.48
C TRP A 468 -26.75 -6.58 15.18
N TYR A 469 -27.44 -6.77 14.04
CA TYR A 469 -26.85 -6.73 12.70
C TYR A 469 -25.70 -7.73 12.47
N SER A 470 -25.76 -8.88 13.15
CA SER A 470 -24.78 -9.95 13.05
C SER A 470 -25.44 -11.34 13.13
N ALA A 471 -24.70 -12.37 12.74
CA ALA A 471 -25.04 -13.74 13.09
C ALA A 471 -24.79 -14.03 14.57
N PRO A 472 -25.40 -15.10 15.11
CA PRO A 472 -25.11 -15.59 16.44
C PRO A 472 -23.64 -16.02 16.59
N PRO A 473 -23.04 -15.91 17.79
CA PRO A 473 -21.65 -16.34 18.04
C PRO A 473 -21.37 -17.79 17.62
N LEU A 474 -22.39 -18.65 17.71
CA LEU A 474 -22.33 -20.05 17.29
C LEU A 474 -21.89 -20.23 15.82
N LEU A 475 -22.34 -19.35 14.92
CA LEU A 475 -21.93 -19.42 13.51
C LEU A 475 -20.48 -18.97 13.34
N SER A 476 -20.05 -17.94 14.07
CA SER A 476 -18.66 -17.45 14.03
C SER A 476 -17.68 -18.52 14.52
N GLU A 477 -18.00 -19.19 15.64
CA GLU A 477 -17.21 -20.32 16.15
C GLU A 477 -17.11 -21.45 15.12
N TRP A 478 -18.22 -21.81 14.46
CA TRP A 478 -18.21 -22.83 13.43
C TRP A 478 -17.40 -22.43 12.19
N LEU A 479 -17.50 -21.17 11.73
CA LEU A 479 -16.74 -20.69 10.58
C LEU A 479 -15.23 -20.76 10.82
N GLU A 480 -14.75 -20.48 12.04
CA GLU A 480 -13.33 -20.57 12.39
C GLU A 480 -12.79 -22.00 12.31
N VAL A 481 -13.62 -22.99 12.66
CA VAL A 481 -13.24 -24.41 12.66
C VAL A 481 -13.44 -25.06 11.29
N ALA A 482 -14.55 -24.78 10.62
CA ALA A 482 -14.89 -25.38 9.34
C ALA A 482 -14.06 -24.81 8.18
N LEU A 483 -13.70 -23.52 8.24
CA LEU A 483 -12.93 -22.85 7.19
C LEU A 483 -11.44 -22.79 7.53
N GLU A 484 -10.80 -23.94 7.72
CA GLU A 484 -9.39 -23.99 8.12
C GLU A 484 -8.43 -23.67 6.97
N ARG A 485 -7.32 -23.01 7.30
CA ARG A 485 -6.23 -22.74 6.34
C ARG A 485 -5.58 -24.06 5.91
N GLY A 486 -5.33 -24.21 4.61
CA GLY A 486 -4.80 -25.44 4.03
C GLY A 486 -5.90 -26.41 3.57
N TRP A 487 -7.16 -26.13 3.92
CA TRP A 487 -8.32 -26.88 3.44
C TRP A 487 -9.35 -25.97 2.72
N ALA A 488 -9.82 -24.91 3.36
CA ALA A 488 -10.78 -23.96 2.78
C ALA A 488 -10.12 -22.78 2.04
N TYR A 489 -8.95 -22.33 2.51
CA TYR A 489 -8.19 -21.23 1.88
C TYR A 489 -6.69 -21.33 2.13
N GLY A 490 -5.90 -20.54 1.40
CA GLY A 490 -4.45 -20.56 1.50
C GLY A 490 -3.82 -21.72 0.71
N PRO A 491 -2.49 -21.95 0.83
CA PRO A 491 -1.81 -22.98 0.02
C PRO A 491 -2.43 -24.37 0.24
N GLY A 492 -2.94 -25.00 -0.83
CA GLY A 492 -3.62 -26.30 -0.77
C GLY A 492 -5.10 -26.26 -0.36
N GLY A 493 -5.60 -25.10 0.09
CA GLY A 493 -6.97 -24.94 0.56
C GLY A 493 -7.93 -24.56 -0.56
N HIS A 494 -8.38 -25.55 -1.33
CA HIS A 494 -9.26 -25.38 -2.48
C HIS A 494 -10.57 -26.20 -2.36
N ALA A 495 -10.89 -26.72 -1.16
CA ALA A 495 -11.98 -27.68 -0.98
C ALA A 495 -13.37 -27.12 -1.28
N LEU A 496 -13.54 -25.79 -1.21
CA LEU A 496 -14.81 -25.10 -1.37
C LEU A 496 -14.95 -24.37 -2.72
N GLU A 497 -13.92 -24.42 -3.58
CA GLU A 497 -13.93 -23.69 -4.84
C GLU A 497 -15.09 -24.11 -5.76
N GLY A 498 -15.80 -23.12 -6.29
CA GLY A 498 -16.92 -23.32 -7.21
C GLY A 498 -18.25 -23.69 -6.56
N LYS A 499 -18.27 -24.03 -5.26
CA LYS A 499 -19.52 -24.27 -4.51
C LYS A 499 -20.30 -22.97 -4.32
N GLU A 500 -21.61 -23.06 -4.16
CA GLU A 500 -22.47 -21.91 -3.88
C GLU A 500 -22.52 -21.63 -2.38
N LEU A 501 -22.38 -20.36 -1.99
CA LEU A 501 -22.69 -19.88 -0.64
C LEU A 501 -23.88 -18.93 -0.70
N THR A 502 -24.90 -19.17 0.13
CA THR A 502 -25.99 -18.22 0.36
C THR A 502 -26.34 -18.17 1.84
N ILE A 503 -27.20 -17.23 2.21
CA ILE A 503 -27.65 -17.02 3.59
C ILE A 503 -29.17 -16.95 3.65
N ALA A 504 -29.73 -17.41 4.75
CA ALA A 504 -31.15 -17.34 5.06
C ALA A 504 -31.33 -16.69 6.42
N VAL A 505 -31.93 -15.49 6.44
CA VAL A 505 -31.85 -14.60 7.60
C VAL A 505 -33.22 -14.09 7.98
N SER A 506 -33.56 -14.24 9.26
CA SER A 506 -34.81 -13.72 9.84
C SER A 506 -34.54 -12.46 10.68
N THR A 507 -35.30 -11.37 10.50
CA THR A 507 -35.15 -10.11 11.23
C THR A 507 -36.43 -9.68 11.96
N TRP A 508 -36.28 -9.02 13.11
CA TRP A 508 -37.42 -8.43 13.82
C TRP A 508 -38.00 -7.20 13.12
N SER A 509 -37.13 -6.32 12.61
CA SER A 509 -37.54 -5.13 11.86
C SER A 509 -38.21 -5.47 10.53
N ARG A 510 -39.02 -4.54 10.02
CA ARG A 510 -39.84 -4.72 8.81
C ARG A 510 -39.00 -4.45 7.56
N ALA A 511 -39.44 -4.94 6.40
CA ALA A 511 -38.68 -4.83 5.16
C ALA A 511 -38.34 -3.38 4.78
N HIS A 512 -39.26 -2.42 5.02
CA HIS A 512 -39.04 -1.00 4.73
C HIS A 512 -37.98 -0.33 5.62
N ASP A 513 -37.53 -0.97 6.70
CA ASP A 513 -36.41 -0.45 7.50
C ASP A 513 -35.06 -0.67 6.79
N TYR A 514 -34.98 -1.63 5.87
CA TYR A 514 -33.77 -2.10 5.17
C TYR A 514 -33.70 -1.62 3.71
N VAL A 515 -34.11 -0.39 3.45
CA VAL A 515 -33.94 0.29 2.16
C VAL A 515 -33.06 1.55 2.34
N PRO A 516 -32.46 2.11 1.28
CA PRO A 516 -31.58 3.28 1.40
C PRO A 516 -32.23 4.48 2.09
N GLU A 517 -33.53 4.68 1.88
CA GLU A 517 -34.34 5.73 2.51
C GLU A 517 -34.99 5.28 3.83
N GLY A 518 -34.78 4.02 4.22
CA GLY A 518 -35.35 3.40 5.40
C GLY A 518 -34.60 3.78 6.69
N ARG A 519 -35.12 3.32 7.82
CA ARG A 519 -34.63 3.67 9.17
C ARG A 519 -33.12 3.52 9.35
N TYR A 520 -32.52 2.52 8.72
CA TYR A 520 -31.10 2.20 8.89
C TYR A 520 -30.20 2.74 7.77
N GLY A 521 -30.78 3.29 6.69
CA GLY A 521 -30.05 3.79 5.53
C GLY A 521 -29.19 2.74 4.82
N ARG A 522 -29.55 1.46 4.97
CA ARG A 522 -28.78 0.29 4.50
C ARG A 522 -29.70 -0.85 4.09
N THR A 523 -29.32 -1.54 3.03
CA THR A 523 -29.98 -2.77 2.57
C THR A 523 -29.48 -4.01 3.29
N MET A 524 -30.28 -5.09 3.29
CA MET A 524 -29.83 -6.38 3.85
C MET A 524 -28.58 -6.92 3.15
N ASN A 525 -28.47 -6.74 1.84
CA ASN A 525 -27.28 -7.16 1.08
C ASN A 525 -26.02 -6.41 1.54
N GLU A 526 -26.11 -5.12 1.87
CA GLU A 526 -24.99 -4.38 2.44
C GLU A 526 -24.64 -4.88 3.84
N LEU A 527 -25.64 -5.09 4.70
CA LEU A 527 -25.46 -5.55 6.08
C LEU A 527 -24.90 -6.98 6.16
N THR A 528 -25.07 -7.78 5.11
CA THR A 528 -24.60 -9.17 5.03
C THR A 528 -23.43 -9.37 4.07
N SER A 529 -22.87 -8.28 3.52
CA SER A 529 -21.70 -8.28 2.64
C SER A 529 -20.43 -9.00 3.18
N PRO A 530 -20.21 -9.16 4.51
CA PRO A 530 -19.11 -10.00 4.99
C PRO A 530 -19.18 -11.46 4.54
N TYR A 531 -20.37 -12.02 4.29
CA TYR A 531 -20.51 -13.40 3.78
C TYR A 531 -20.13 -13.51 2.31
N ALA A 532 -20.42 -12.48 1.50
CA ALA A 532 -19.90 -12.39 0.13
C ALA A 532 -18.36 -12.32 0.12
N THR A 533 -17.79 -11.57 1.07
CA THR A 533 -16.33 -11.50 1.25
C THR A 533 -15.75 -12.84 1.69
N THR A 534 -16.47 -13.57 2.57
CA THR A 534 -16.09 -14.91 3.02
C THR A 534 -16.10 -15.91 1.87
N ALA A 535 -17.16 -15.92 1.05
CA ALA A 535 -17.25 -16.75 -0.14
C ALA A 535 -16.09 -16.48 -1.11
N ALA A 536 -15.82 -15.21 -1.41
CA ALA A 536 -14.72 -14.80 -2.28
C ALA A 536 -13.36 -15.26 -1.74
N ARG A 537 -13.19 -15.29 -0.41
CA ARG A 537 -11.95 -15.73 0.24
C ARG A 537 -11.69 -17.24 0.09
N VAL A 538 -12.74 -18.05 0.08
CA VAL A 538 -12.66 -19.53 -0.03
C VAL A 538 -12.99 -20.03 -1.45
N GLY A 539 -13.16 -19.12 -2.42
CA GLY A 539 -13.42 -19.44 -3.83
C GLY A 539 -14.85 -19.93 -4.13
N MET A 540 -15.81 -19.66 -3.27
CA MET A 540 -17.23 -19.96 -3.47
C MET A 540 -17.95 -18.87 -4.26
N ASN A 541 -19.02 -19.25 -4.96
CA ASN A 541 -19.94 -18.34 -5.63
C ASN A 541 -21.01 -17.85 -4.64
N TYR A 542 -20.97 -16.57 -4.27
CA TYR A 542 -21.99 -16.00 -3.39
C TYR A 542 -23.28 -15.71 -4.16
N CYS A 543 -24.39 -16.29 -3.72
CA CYS A 543 -25.72 -16.05 -4.24
C CYS A 543 -26.50 -15.12 -3.30
N SER A 544 -27.44 -14.34 -3.86
CA SER A 544 -28.33 -13.49 -3.06
C SER A 544 -29.02 -14.31 -1.96
N GLY A 545 -29.06 -13.75 -0.75
CA GLY A 545 -29.68 -14.39 0.40
C GLY A 545 -31.21 -14.32 0.38
N SER A 546 -31.84 -15.17 1.16
CA SER A 546 -33.26 -15.10 1.49
C SER A 546 -33.43 -14.35 2.82
N PHE A 547 -34.28 -13.31 2.82
CA PHE A 547 -34.50 -12.44 3.97
C PHE A 547 -35.97 -12.41 4.35
N VAL A 548 -36.27 -12.76 5.60
CA VAL A 548 -37.63 -12.65 6.14
C VAL A 548 -37.66 -11.61 7.24
N HIS A 549 -38.56 -10.65 7.07
CA HIS A 549 -38.65 -9.44 7.88
C HIS A 549 -39.91 -9.43 8.73
N GLY A 550 -39.92 -8.59 9.77
CA GLY A 550 -41.12 -8.34 10.56
C GLY A 550 -41.60 -9.55 11.36
N VAL A 551 -40.69 -10.42 11.81
CA VAL A 551 -41.08 -11.73 12.35
C VAL A 551 -41.95 -11.70 13.60
N GLY A 552 -41.98 -10.56 14.30
CA GLY A 552 -42.87 -10.33 15.44
C GLY A 552 -44.36 -10.29 15.06
N ASP A 553 -44.68 -9.83 13.86
CA ASP A 553 -46.06 -9.60 13.39
C ASP A 553 -46.59 -10.75 12.50
N LEU A 554 -45.81 -11.82 12.28
CA LEU A 554 -46.19 -12.96 11.44
C LEU A 554 -47.31 -13.80 12.07
N SER A 555 -48.38 -14.05 11.31
CA SER A 555 -49.41 -15.05 11.63
C SER A 555 -48.89 -16.47 11.36
N ASP A 556 -49.53 -17.46 11.99
CA ASP A 556 -49.14 -18.87 11.81
C ASP A 556 -49.33 -19.33 10.36
N THR A 557 -50.39 -18.89 9.68
CA THR A 557 -50.63 -19.17 8.25
C THR A 557 -49.55 -18.58 7.36
N ALA A 558 -49.17 -17.31 7.56
CA ALA A 558 -48.13 -16.66 6.78
C ALA A 558 -46.75 -17.28 7.04
N LEU A 559 -46.52 -17.80 8.24
CA LEU A 559 -45.29 -18.51 8.59
C LEU A 559 -45.17 -19.84 7.82
N GLU A 560 -46.26 -20.59 7.68
CA GLU A 560 -46.28 -21.84 6.90
C GLU A 560 -46.01 -21.60 5.41
N ASP A 561 -46.55 -20.51 4.84
CA ASP A 561 -46.29 -20.11 3.46
C ASP A 561 -44.80 -19.77 3.27
N ILE A 562 -44.25 -18.91 4.12
CA ILE A 562 -42.84 -18.51 4.09
C ILE A 562 -41.91 -19.71 4.29
N ALA A 563 -42.28 -20.67 5.13
CA ALA A 563 -41.47 -21.87 5.34
C ALA A 563 -41.43 -22.78 4.10
N ARG A 564 -42.54 -22.90 3.35
CA ARG A 564 -42.57 -23.62 2.07
C ARG A 564 -41.78 -22.89 0.98
N GLU A 565 -41.89 -21.56 0.91
CA GLU A 565 -41.07 -20.75 0.00
C GLU A 565 -39.59 -20.91 0.30
N TYR A 566 -39.22 -20.91 1.59
CA TYR A 566 -37.84 -21.15 2.01
C TYR A 566 -37.31 -22.53 1.60
N ALA A 567 -38.09 -23.60 1.82
CA ALA A 567 -37.69 -24.95 1.45
C ALA A 567 -37.48 -25.09 -0.08
N SER A 568 -38.42 -24.58 -0.88
CA SER A 568 -38.29 -24.59 -2.34
C SER A 568 -37.12 -23.74 -2.84
N TRP A 569 -36.84 -22.58 -2.22
CA TRP A 569 -35.67 -21.76 -2.52
C TRP A 569 -34.35 -22.43 -2.12
N ALA A 570 -34.32 -23.15 -1.00
CA ALA A 570 -33.14 -23.89 -0.55
C ALA A 570 -32.83 -25.08 -1.47
N ALA A 571 -33.86 -25.68 -2.08
CA ALA A 571 -33.74 -26.71 -3.11
C ALA A 571 -33.31 -26.15 -4.50
N GLY A 572 -33.73 -24.93 -4.86
CA GLY A 572 -33.55 -24.34 -6.21
C GLY A 572 -32.16 -23.77 -6.54
N GLY A 573 -31.11 -24.61 -6.55
CA GLY A 573 -29.74 -24.23 -6.97
C GLY A 573 -29.63 -23.78 -8.44
N ILE A 574 -28.52 -23.09 -8.82
CA ILE A 574 -28.29 -22.62 -10.22
C ILE A 574 -28.24 -23.79 -11.23
N PHE A 575 -28.06 -25.02 -10.75
CA PHE A 575 -28.10 -26.24 -11.56
C PHE A 575 -29.51 -26.80 -11.82
N ALA A 576 -30.58 -26.18 -11.29
CA ALA A 576 -31.94 -26.74 -11.34
C ALA A 576 -32.94 -26.05 -12.30
N SER A 577 -32.59 -25.00 -13.06
CA SER A 577 -33.55 -24.42 -14.01
C SER A 577 -32.93 -23.67 -15.19
N SER A 578 -32.58 -24.41 -16.24
CA SER A 578 -32.66 -23.88 -17.61
C SER A 578 -34.12 -23.92 -18.08
N SER A 579 -34.86 -22.83 -17.88
CA SER A 579 -35.97 -22.39 -18.75
C SER A 579 -36.38 -20.95 -18.38
N PRO A 580 -36.20 -19.97 -19.28
CA PRO A 580 -36.62 -18.61 -19.06
C PRO A 580 -38.13 -18.48 -19.30
N GLY A 581 -38.88 -18.20 -18.23
CA GLY A 581 -40.29 -17.84 -18.25
C GLY A 581 -40.48 -16.43 -17.71
N THR A 582 -40.80 -15.53 -18.63
CA THR A 582 -41.19 -14.12 -18.51
C THR A 582 -42.22 -13.81 -17.41
N GLN A 583 -42.26 -12.53 -16.99
CA GLN A 583 -43.33 -11.75 -16.31
C GLN A 583 -43.09 -11.52 -14.79
N ALA A 584 -43.23 -10.32 -14.21
CA ALA A 584 -43.61 -8.98 -14.70
C ALA A 584 -43.01 -7.92 -13.75
#